data_AF-A0A498MIF9-F1
#
_entry.id   AF-A0A498MIF9-F1
#
_cell.length_a   1.000
_cell.length_b   1.000
_cell.length_c   1.000
_cell.angle_alpha   90.00
_cell.angle_beta   90.00
_cell.angle_gamma   90.00
#
_symmetry.space_group_name_H-M   'P 1'
#
loop_
_entity.id
_entity.type
_entity.pdbx_description
1 polymer ?
#
loop_
_entity_poly.entity_id
_entity_poly.type
_entity_poly.pdbx_seq_one_letter_code
_entity_poly.pdbx_strand_id
1 'polypeptide(L)'
;MEDSVRLRRRTLHCVLDLVAQLSMSILAEFNRICGKNLQTEFFQELDRFIPRFLDIFKAKGGDTGCKLKKILQQTSDIIGRRTAVLHGLPLLLGEDPTDFYKTCFDSDDDEVLSSISIGILTVISEDCETTPYLLHLDALSTAIILEGKVVMDDLGNLPKAMCTLFGLMYALNLEYPPVMKNTFDFIQRVILSLGHKSLKPRIQSLKTLLMQ
;
A
#
# COMPACT_ATOMS: atom_id res chain seq x y z
N MET A 1 -18.68 28.99 -17.02
CA MET A 1 -18.35 28.34 -15.73
C MET A 1 -18.96 26.93 -15.66
N GLU A 2 -20.26 26.76 -15.95
CA GLU A 2 -20.91 25.43 -15.97
C GLU A 2 -20.32 24.43 -17.00
N ASP A 3 -19.93 24.89 -18.19
CA ASP A 3 -19.37 23.99 -19.22
C ASP A 3 -17.98 23.44 -18.85
N SER A 4 -17.17 24.24 -18.13
CA SER A 4 -15.87 23.80 -17.60
C SER A 4 -16.04 22.78 -16.47
N VAL A 5 -17.05 22.96 -15.61
CA VAL A 5 -17.41 21.99 -14.56
C VAL A 5 -17.97 20.69 -15.14
N ARG A 6 -18.80 20.77 -16.19
CA ARG A 6 -19.34 19.59 -16.89
C ARG A 6 -18.25 18.83 -17.66
N LEU A 7 -17.31 19.54 -18.28
CA LEU A 7 -16.17 18.92 -18.96
C LEU A 7 -15.24 18.24 -17.95
N ARG A 8 -14.92 18.88 -16.81
CA ARG A 8 -14.16 18.25 -15.71
C ARG A 8 -14.87 17.02 -15.16
N ARG A 9 -16.18 17.04 -14.95
CA ARG A 9 -16.95 15.85 -14.52
C ARG A 9 -16.91 14.72 -15.54
N ARG A 10 -16.98 15.01 -16.84
CA ARG A 10 -16.91 14.00 -17.91
C ARG A 10 -15.50 13.42 -18.06
N THR A 11 -14.47 14.25 -17.99
CA THR A 11 -13.07 13.81 -17.99
C THR A 11 -12.78 12.96 -16.77
N LEU A 12 -13.21 13.39 -15.57
CA LEU A 12 -13.07 12.63 -14.33
C LEU A 12 -13.79 11.27 -14.41
N HIS A 13 -15.00 11.23 -14.98
CA HIS A 13 -15.72 9.96 -15.20
C HIS A 13 -14.98 9.03 -16.18
N CYS A 14 -14.42 9.55 -17.27
CA CYS A 14 -13.63 8.73 -18.21
C CYS A 14 -12.33 8.22 -17.60
N VAL A 15 -11.65 9.02 -16.77
CA VAL A 15 -10.43 8.60 -16.06
C VAL A 15 -10.76 7.52 -15.04
N LEU A 16 -11.81 7.70 -14.24
CA LEU A 16 -12.32 6.69 -13.31
C LEU A 16 -12.68 5.37 -14.00
N ASP A 17 -13.33 5.44 -15.16
CA ASP A 17 -13.67 4.25 -15.96
C ASP A 17 -12.41 3.53 -16.48
N LEU A 18 -11.41 4.28 -16.94
CA LEU A 18 -10.14 3.72 -17.42
C LEU A 18 -9.34 3.06 -16.27
N VAL A 19 -9.26 3.72 -15.11
CA VAL A 19 -8.62 3.17 -13.90
C VAL A 19 -9.34 1.91 -13.43
N ALA A 20 -10.68 1.89 -13.47
CA ALA A 20 -11.47 0.71 -13.15
C ALA A 20 -11.23 -0.44 -14.14
N GLN A 21 -11.18 -0.17 -15.45
CA GLN A 21 -10.86 -1.18 -16.47
C GLN A 21 -9.45 -1.74 -16.34
N LEU A 22 -8.47 -0.88 -16.07
CA LEU A 22 -7.09 -1.29 -15.83
C LEU A 22 -7.00 -2.14 -14.56
N SER A 23 -7.66 -1.72 -13.48
CA SER A 23 -7.73 -2.49 -12.23
C SER A 23 -8.35 -3.87 -12.43
N MET A 24 -9.48 -3.97 -13.16
CA MET A 24 -10.10 -5.25 -13.48
C MET A 24 -9.16 -6.16 -14.29
N SER A 25 -8.44 -5.59 -15.26
CA SER A 25 -7.48 -6.33 -16.09
C SER A 25 -6.31 -6.86 -15.24
N ILE A 26 -5.78 -6.06 -14.32
CA ILE A 26 -4.73 -6.46 -13.37
C ILE A 26 -5.20 -7.63 -12.50
N LEU A 27 -6.41 -7.55 -11.94
CA LEU A 27 -6.96 -8.60 -11.08
C LEU A 27 -7.22 -9.90 -11.85
N ALA A 28 -7.72 -9.79 -13.08
CA ALA A 28 -7.92 -10.94 -13.96
C ALA A 28 -6.59 -11.61 -14.31
N GLU A 29 -5.57 -10.82 -14.64
CA GLU A 29 -4.25 -11.35 -14.98
C GLU A 29 -3.57 -11.99 -13.77
N PHE A 30 -3.67 -11.38 -12.59
CA PHE A 30 -3.21 -12.00 -11.35
C PHE A 30 -3.92 -13.33 -11.10
N ASN A 31 -5.25 -13.38 -11.25
CA ASN A 31 -6.01 -14.61 -11.09
C ASN A 31 -5.58 -15.68 -12.09
N ARG A 32 -5.34 -15.30 -13.35
CA ARG A 32 -4.84 -16.20 -14.39
C ARG A 32 -3.47 -16.80 -14.04
N ILE A 33 -2.58 -16.02 -13.44
CA ILE A 33 -1.21 -16.45 -13.06
C ILE A 33 -1.23 -17.30 -11.78
N CYS A 34 -1.95 -16.85 -10.76
CA CYS A 34 -1.87 -17.37 -9.39
C CYS A 34 -3.01 -18.31 -9.00
N GLY A 35 -4.11 -18.35 -9.76
CA GLY A 35 -5.33 -19.09 -9.43
C GLY A 35 -6.10 -18.52 -8.22
N LYS A 36 -5.83 -17.25 -7.84
CA LYS A 36 -6.31 -16.63 -6.60
C LYS A 36 -7.07 -15.34 -6.83
N ASN A 37 -8.06 -15.02 -6.01
CA ASN A 37 -8.74 -13.71 -6.07
C ASN A 37 -7.95 -12.73 -5.20
N LEU A 38 -7.14 -11.88 -5.83
CA LEU A 38 -6.21 -11.01 -5.11
C LEU A 38 -6.91 -10.14 -4.07
N GLN A 39 -7.96 -9.41 -4.44
CA GLN A 39 -8.63 -8.50 -3.51
C GLN A 39 -9.23 -9.25 -2.33
N THR A 40 -9.98 -10.31 -2.61
CA THR A 40 -10.65 -11.09 -1.58
C THR A 40 -9.64 -11.69 -0.61
N GLU A 41 -8.63 -12.39 -1.11
CA GLU A 41 -7.65 -13.09 -0.27
C GLU A 41 -6.74 -12.11 0.48
N PHE A 42 -6.27 -11.05 -0.19
CA PHE A 42 -5.41 -10.04 0.43
C PHE A 42 -6.11 -9.40 1.63
N PHE A 43 -7.34 -8.90 1.46
CA PHE A 43 -8.05 -8.21 2.54
C PHE A 43 -8.55 -9.15 3.63
N GLN A 44 -9.04 -10.34 3.29
CA GLN A 44 -9.49 -11.32 4.29
C GLN A 44 -8.33 -11.75 5.21
N GLU A 45 -7.18 -12.08 4.63
CA GLU A 45 -6.04 -12.55 5.40
C GLU A 45 -5.36 -11.40 6.16
N LEU A 46 -5.28 -10.21 5.56
CA LEU A 46 -4.81 -9.02 6.26
C LEU A 46 -5.69 -8.74 7.50
N ASP A 47 -7.01 -8.71 7.33
CA ASP A 47 -7.97 -8.48 8.41
C ASP A 47 -7.87 -9.52 9.52
N ARG A 48 -7.68 -10.79 9.14
CA ARG A 48 -7.47 -11.89 10.08
C ARG A 48 -6.25 -11.64 10.97
N PHE A 49 -5.17 -11.08 10.41
CA PHE A 49 -3.94 -10.81 11.15
C PHE A 49 -3.92 -9.47 11.88
N ILE A 50 -4.81 -8.52 11.57
CA ILE A 50 -4.82 -7.18 12.19
C ILE A 50 -4.71 -7.25 13.72
N PRO A 51 -5.55 -7.99 14.48
CA PRO A 51 -5.49 -7.98 15.94
C PRO A 51 -4.08 -8.33 16.47
N ARG A 52 -3.45 -9.35 15.88
CA ARG A 52 -2.11 -9.80 16.26
C ARG A 52 -1.03 -8.81 15.88
N PHE A 53 -1.12 -8.19 14.70
CA PHE A 53 -0.20 -7.09 14.34
C PHE A 53 -0.27 -5.94 15.34
N LEU A 54 -1.48 -5.51 15.73
CA LEU A 54 -1.64 -4.40 16.68
C LEU A 54 -1.08 -4.75 18.06
N ASP A 55 -1.22 -6.00 18.52
CA ASP A 55 -0.60 -6.45 19.77
C ASP A 55 0.94 -6.44 19.68
N ILE A 56 1.50 -6.89 18.56
CA ILE A 56 2.94 -6.85 18.30
C ILE A 56 3.44 -5.40 18.29
N PHE A 57 2.69 -4.48 17.66
CA PHE A 57 3.05 -3.06 17.60
C PHE A 57 3.11 -2.43 19.00
N LYS A 58 2.14 -2.75 19.87
CA LYS A 58 2.12 -2.28 21.27
C LYS A 58 3.31 -2.81 22.08
N ALA A 59 3.66 -4.09 21.87
CA ALA A 59 4.72 -4.76 22.61
C ALA A 59 6.13 -4.39 22.11
N LYS A 60 6.27 -3.90 20.88
CA LYS A 60 7.58 -3.57 20.30
C LYS A 60 8.22 -2.40 21.05
N GLY A 61 9.45 -2.60 21.53
CA GLY A 61 10.29 -1.56 22.13
C GLY A 61 11.28 -0.92 21.16
N GLY A 62 12.12 -0.03 21.69
CA GLY A 62 13.17 0.67 20.93
C GLY A 62 12.62 1.67 19.89
N ASP A 63 13.48 2.10 18.98
CA ASP A 63 13.15 3.08 17.93
C ASP A 63 11.97 2.62 17.05
N THR A 64 11.99 1.35 16.60
CA THR A 64 10.87 0.75 15.87
C THR A 64 9.56 0.82 16.66
N GLY A 65 9.60 0.54 17.97
CA GLY A 65 8.44 0.64 18.85
C GLY A 65 7.87 2.06 18.93
N CYS A 66 8.74 3.07 19.00
CA CYS A 66 8.32 4.48 19.00
C CYS A 66 7.59 4.86 17.70
N LYS A 67 8.09 4.41 16.55
CA LYS A 67 7.46 4.63 15.23
C LYS A 67 6.10 3.93 15.15
N LEU A 68 6.02 2.67 15.56
CA LEU A 68 4.77 1.88 15.56
C LEU A 68 3.71 2.46 16.50
N LYS A 69 4.09 3.04 17.64
CA LYS A 69 3.14 3.72 18.55
C LYS A 69 2.47 4.92 17.90
N LYS A 70 3.19 5.71 17.11
CA LYS A 70 2.60 6.85 16.36
C LYS A 70 1.60 6.37 15.30
N ILE A 71 1.93 5.29 14.60
CA ILE A 71 1.04 4.65 13.63
C ILE A 71 -0.24 4.14 14.32
N LEU A 72 -0.09 3.46 15.46
CA LEU A 72 -1.20 2.84 16.19
C LEU A 72 -2.23 3.86 16.71
N GLN A 73 -1.81 5.10 17.00
CA GLN A 73 -2.72 6.15 17.49
C GLN A 73 -3.78 6.56 16.46
N GLN A 74 -3.60 6.20 15.19
CA GLN A 74 -4.46 6.60 14.08
C GLN A 74 -5.44 5.49 13.64
N THR A 75 -5.52 4.36 14.35
CA THR A 75 -6.32 3.20 13.94
C THR A 75 -7.78 3.26 14.41
N SER A 76 -8.56 4.20 13.88
CA SER A 76 -9.97 4.40 14.26
C SER A 76 -10.91 3.35 13.66
N ASP A 77 -10.79 3.08 12.36
CA ASP A 77 -11.66 2.19 11.60
C ASP A 77 -10.86 1.05 10.91
N ILE A 78 -11.54 0.26 10.08
CA ILE A 78 -10.89 -0.86 9.38
C ILE A 78 -9.84 -0.39 8.38
N ILE A 79 -10.07 0.73 7.69
CA ILE A 79 -9.11 1.29 6.73
C ILE A 79 -7.87 1.75 7.48
N GLY A 80 -8.02 2.52 8.56
CA GLY A 80 -6.93 2.96 9.42
C GLY A 80 -6.13 1.80 10.00
N ARG A 81 -6.78 0.72 10.43
CA ARG A 81 -6.08 -0.51 10.89
C ARG A 81 -5.29 -1.19 9.77
N ARG A 82 -5.87 -1.35 8.58
CA ARG A 82 -5.17 -1.91 7.42
C ARG A 82 -3.97 -1.05 7.03
N THR A 83 -4.17 0.27 6.92
CA THR A 83 -3.11 1.24 6.62
C THR A 83 -1.99 1.17 7.66
N ALA A 84 -2.34 1.12 8.94
CA ALA A 84 -1.36 0.97 10.02
C ALA A 84 -0.54 -0.32 9.92
N VAL A 85 -1.18 -1.46 9.61
CA VAL A 85 -0.46 -2.71 9.39
C VAL A 85 0.49 -2.60 8.20
N LEU A 86 0.06 -1.99 7.09
CA LEU A 86 0.88 -1.84 5.89
C LEU A 86 2.09 -0.90 6.10
N HIS A 87 1.94 0.17 6.87
CA HIS A 87 3.08 1.01 7.27
C HIS A 87 3.98 0.36 8.34
N GLY A 88 3.40 -0.42 9.26
CA GLY A 88 4.16 -1.03 10.36
C GLY A 88 4.88 -2.33 9.98
N LEU A 89 4.39 -3.08 8.99
CA LEU A 89 4.99 -4.31 8.50
C LEU A 89 6.46 -4.15 8.05
N PRO A 90 6.82 -3.19 7.17
CA PRO A 90 8.22 -2.97 6.81
C PRO A 90 9.08 -2.63 8.03
N LEU A 91 8.57 -1.84 8.99
CA LEU A 91 9.31 -1.51 10.21
C LEU A 91 9.62 -2.77 11.06
N LEU A 92 8.67 -3.71 11.19
CA LEU A 92 8.92 -5.00 11.84
C LEU A 92 9.93 -5.86 11.08
N LEU A 93 9.90 -5.79 9.76
CA LEU A 93 10.84 -6.43 8.85
C LEU A 93 12.13 -5.62 8.65
N GLY A 94 12.34 -4.57 9.48
CA GLY A 94 13.54 -3.72 9.50
C GLY A 94 13.91 -3.16 8.14
N GLU A 95 12.88 -2.80 7.40
CA GLU A 95 12.94 -2.08 6.15
C GLU A 95 12.64 -0.60 6.41
N ASP A 96 13.19 0.26 5.57
CA ASP A 96 12.89 1.69 5.56
C ASP A 96 12.00 2.00 4.35
N PRO A 97 10.69 2.23 4.57
CA PRO A 97 9.75 2.45 3.48
C PRO A 97 9.68 3.91 3.02
N THR A 98 10.56 4.80 3.49
CA THR A 98 10.53 6.25 3.19
C THR A 98 10.58 6.57 1.70
N ASP A 99 11.27 5.75 0.91
CA ASP A 99 11.34 5.91 -0.54
C ASP A 99 10.20 5.23 -1.30
N PHE A 100 9.42 4.39 -0.60
CA PHE A 100 8.28 3.69 -1.17
C PHE A 100 6.96 4.41 -0.91
N TYR A 101 6.73 4.90 0.31
CA TYR A 101 5.56 5.72 0.65
C TYR A 101 5.91 7.20 0.54
N LYS A 102 5.30 7.90 -0.41
CA LYS A 102 5.46 9.34 -0.58
C LYS A 102 4.16 10.07 -0.25
N THR A 103 4.32 11.29 0.23
CA THR A 103 3.22 12.23 0.46
C THR A 103 3.55 13.53 -0.25
N CYS A 104 2.59 14.11 -0.96
CA CYS A 104 2.70 15.42 -1.59
C CYS A 104 1.39 16.20 -1.43
N PHE A 105 1.46 17.51 -1.62
CA PHE A 105 0.28 18.36 -1.74
C PHE A 105 -0.33 18.24 -3.14
N ASP A 106 -1.61 18.59 -3.29
CA ASP A 106 -2.29 18.60 -4.59
C ASP A 106 -1.81 19.72 -5.54
N SER A 107 -1.09 20.70 -4.99
CA SER A 107 -0.42 21.79 -5.72
C SER A 107 1.05 21.53 -6.05
N ASP A 108 1.63 20.43 -5.54
CA ASP A 108 3.04 20.10 -5.82
C ASP A 108 3.23 19.68 -7.29
N ASP A 109 4.34 20.13 -7.89
CA ASP A 109 4.76 19.67 -9.21
C ASP A 109 5.38 18.26 -9.15
N ASP A 110 5.22 17.47 -10.22
CA ASP A 110 5.66 16.05 -10.31
C ASP A 110 7.19 15.82 -10.25
N GLU A 111 8.00 16.86 -10.10
CA GLU A 111 9.47 16.81 -10.25
C GLU A 111 10.15 15.92 -9.19
N VAL A 112 9.53 15.81 -8.00
CA VAL A 112 10.01 15.01 -6.85
C VAL A 112 9.95 13.50 -7.13
N LEU A 113 9.13 13.06 -8.10
CA LEU A 113 8.87 11.64 -8.31
C LEU A 113 9.96 10.94 -9.12
N SER A 114 10.76 11.69 -9.88
CA SER A 114 11.73 11.17 -10.86
C SER A 114 12.73 10.12 -10.34
N SER A 115 13.03 10.13 -9.04
CA SER A 115 13.96 9.20 -8.39
C SER A 115 13.32 7.87 -7.93
N ILE A 116 12.00 7.74 -8.02
CA ILE A 116 11.24 6.61 -7.45
C ILE A 116 11.02 5.54 -8.51
N SER A 117 11.61 4.35 -8.32
CA SER A 117 11.38 3.23 -9.22
C SER A 117 9.97 2.62 -9.06
N ILE A 118 9.54 2.34 -7.83
CA ILE A 118 8.20 1.82 -7.51
C ILE A 118 7.77 2.43 -6.17
N GLY A 119 6.57 3.00 -6.10
CA GLY A 119 6.06 3.58 -4.86
C GLY A 119 4.56 3.81 -4.85
N ILE A 120 4.05 4.23 -3.70
CA ILE A 120 2.68 4.67 -3.48
C ILE A 120 2.72 6.13 -3.05
N LEU A 121 2.00 6.98 -3.78
CA LEU A 121 1.84 8.39 -3.49
C LEU A 121 0.52 8.63 -2.78
N THR A 122 0.55 9.40 -1.70
CA THR A 122 -0.62 9.92 -1.00
C THR A 122 -0.70 11.43 -1.22
N VAL A 123 -1.77 11.89 -1.84
CA VAL A 123 -1.99 13.31 -2.12
C VAL A 123 -2.87 13.91 -1.03
N ILE A 124 -2.42 14.99 -0.41
CA ILE A 124 -3.10 15.66 0.71
C ILE A 124 -3.36 17.14 0.41
N SER A 125 -4.27 17.76 1.16
CA SER A 125 -4.49 19.21 1.09
C SER A 125 -3.30 19.97 1.69
N GLU A 126 -3.03 21.19 1.22
CA GLU A 126 -2.02 22.10 1.79
C GLU A 126 -2.22 22.38 3.29
N ASP A 127 -3.46 22.27 3.78
CA ASP A 127 -3.81 22.47 5.19
C ASP A 127 -3.40 21.28 6.09
N CYS A 128 -2.91 20.18 5.53
CA CYS A 128 -2.54 18.97 6.25
C CYS A 128 -1.07 18.98 6.71
N GLU A 129 -0.81 18.45 7.91
CA GLU A 129 0.56 18.33 8.44
C GLU A 129 1.34 17.14 7.84
N THR A 130 2.62 17.30 7.52
CA THR A 130 3.48 16.25 6.93
C THR A 130 4.42 15.57 7.94
N THR A 131 3.97 15.37 9.19
CA THR A 131 4.85 14.77 10.20
C THR A 131 5.11 13.28 9.94
N PRO A 132 6.32 12.76 10.28
CA PRO A 132 6.65 11.36 10.02
C PRO A 132 5.67 10.38 10.68
N TYR A 133 5.28 9.36 9.92
CA TYR A 133 4.35 8.29 10.33
C TYR A 133 2.89 8.71 10.49
N LEU A 134 2.48 9.87 9.97
CA LEU A 134 1.07 10.14 9.70
C LEU A 134 0.56 9.28 8.55
N LEU A 135 -0.65 8.74 8.71
CA LEU A 135 -1.26 7.79 7.78
C LEU A 135 -2.15 8.47 6.73
N HIS A 136 -2.52 9.74 6.94
CA HIS A 136 -3.36 10.54 6.04
C HIS A 136 -4.60 9.76 5.55
N LEU A 137 -5.42 9.29 6.50
CA LEU A 137 -6.57 8.43 6.21
C LEU A 137 -7.69 9.13 5.42
N ASP A 138 -7.66 10.45 5.41
CA ASP A 138 -8.54 11.38 4.71
C ASP A 138 -7.86 12.04 3.48
N ALA A 139 -6.78 11.45 2.99
CA ALA A 139 -6.09 11.91 1.78
C ALA A 139 -7.04 12.11 0.60
N LEU A 140 -6.72 13.11 -0.23
CA LEU A 140 -7.50 13.47 -1.41
C LEU A 140 -7.44 12.38 -2.48
N SER A 141 -6.28 11.74 -2.62
CA SER A 141 -6.06 10.65 -3.58
C SER A 141 -4.91 9.75 -3.15
N THR A 142 -4.88 8.55 -3.71
CA THR A 142 -3.73 7.63 -3.61
C THR A 142 -3.40 7.13 -5.00
N ALA A 143 -2.10 7.09 -5.33
CA ALA A 143 -1.61 6.73 -6.65
C ALA A 143 -0.43 5.75 -6.59
N ILE A 144 -0.19 5.04 -7.70
CA ILE A 144 0.97 4.17 -7.90
C ILE A 144 1.97 4.88 -8.80
N ILE A 145 3.22 4.91 -8.36
CA ILE A 145 4.35 5.43 -9.11
C ILE A 145 5.17 4.26 -9.66
N LEU A 146 5.49 4.29 -10.96
CA LEU A 146 6.51 3.44 -11.59
C LEU A 146 7.47 4.33 -12.39
N GLU A 147 8.78 4.12 -12.21
CA GLU A 147 9.85 4.84 -12.91
C GLU A 147 9.66 6.36 -12.92
N GLY A 148 9.28 6.88 -11.75
CA GLY A 148 9.06 8.30 -11.48
C GLY A 148 7.81 8.89 -12.12
N LYS A 149 6.87 8.06 -12.58
CA LYS A 149 5.61 8.50 -13.16
C LYS A 149 4.43 7.89 -12.44
N VAL A 150 3.39 8.70 -12.23
CA VAL A 150 2.08 8.18 -11.80
C VAL A 150 1.48 7.35 -12.94
N VAL A 151 1.29 6.06 -12.70
CA VAL A 151 0.73 5.12 -13.69
C VAL A 151 -0.73 4.76 -13.41
N MET A 152 -1.17 4.93 -12.15
CA MET A 152 -2.55 4.76 -11.72
C MET A 152 -2.81 5.73 -10.58
N ASP A 153 -3.92 6.46 -10.63
CA ASP A 153 -4.37 7.41 -9.63
C ASP A 153 -5.78 7.05 -9.12
N ASP A 154 -6.28 7.85 -8.18
CA ASP A 154 -7.64 7.74 -7.61
C ASP A 154 -7.99 6.34 -7.08
N LEU A 155 -7.01 5.68 -6.44
CA LEU A 155 -7.16 4.34 -5.88
C LEU A 155 -7.94 4.33 -4.56
N GLY A 156 -8.35 5.51 -4.10
CA GLY A 156 -9.19 5.76 -2.93
C GLY A 156 -8.48 5.64 -1.58
N ASN A 157 -7.64 4.63 -1.34
CA ASN A 157 -6.85 4.54 -0.11
C ASN A 157 -5.61 3.64 -0.25
N LEU A 158 -4.67 3.80 0.68
CA LEU A 158 -3.41 3.05 0.69
C LEU A 158 -3.56 1.52 0.69
N PRO A 159 -4.49 0.90 1.45
CA PRO A 159 -4.69 -0.54 1.36
C PRO A 159 -5.11 -1.02 -0.04
N LYS A 160 -5.98 -0.28 -0.73
CA LYS A 160 -6.35 -0.57 -2.13
C LYS A 160 -5.19 -0.35 -3.08
N ALA A 161 -4.41 0.72 -2.91
CA ALA A 161 -3.24 0.98 -3.73
C ALA A 161 -2.18 -0.12 -3.58
N MET A 162 -1.90 -0.58 -2.35
CA MET A 162 -0.97 -1.67 -2.10
C MET A 162 -1.43 -3.00 -2.70
N CYS A 163 -2.73 -3.32 -2.58
CA CYS A 163 -3.32 -4.50 -3.21
C CYS A 163 -3.21 -4.44 -4.74
N THR A 164 -3.53 -3.28 -5.34
CA THR A 164 -3.45 -3.06 -6.80
C THR A 164 -2.01 -3.14 -7.30
N LEU A 165 -1.06 -2.50 -6.61
CA LEU A 165 0.36 -2.56 -6.93
C LEU A 165 0.89 -4.00 -6.87
N PHE A 166 0.46 -4.80 -5.88
CA PHE A 166 0.84 -6.22 -5.81
C PHE A 166 0.40 -6.98 -7.07
N GLY A 167 -0.85 -6.77 -7.50
CA GLY A 167 -1.37 -7.35 -8.74
C GLY A 167 -0.61 -6.86 -9.98
N LEU A 168 -0.31 -5.57 -10.04
CA LEU A 168 0.41 -4.94 -11.15
C LEU A 168 1.80 -5.53 -11.32
N MET A 169 2.54 -5.75 -10.23
CA MET A 169 3.85 -6.40 -10.30
C MET A 169 3.78 -7.83 -10.87
N TYR A 170 2.72 -8.59 -10.60
CA TYR A 170 2.54 -9.90 -11.21
C TYR A 170 2.16 -9.80 -12.69
N ALA A 171 1.22 -8.91 -13.03
CA ALA A 171 0.77 -8.71 -14.40
C ALA A 171 1.89 -8.23 -15.33
N LEU A 172 2.81 -7.41 -14.81
CA LEU A 172 3.94 -6.86 -15.55
C LEU A 172 5.26 -7.60 -15.29
N ASN A 173 5.25 -8.66 -14.49
CA ASN A 173 6.43 -9.41 -14.08
C ASN A 173 7.57 -8.52 -13.53
N LEU A 174 7.22 -7.57 -12.64
CA LEU A 174 8.15 -6.66 -11.99
C LEU A 174 8.83 -7.33 -10.80
N GLU A 175 10.10 -6.99 -10.58
CA GLU A 175 10.78 -7.35 -9.33
C GLU A 175 10.27 -6.52 -8.15
N TYR A 176 10.32 -7.09 -6.94
CA TYR A 176 9.97 -6.36 -5.73
C TYR A 176 11.01 -5.28 -5.42
N PRO A 177 10.57 -4.05 -5.08
CA PRO A 177 11.48 -2.97 -4.78
C PRO A 177 12.42 -3.36 -3.62
N PRO A 178 13.74 -3.17 -3.75
CA PRO A 178 14.72 -3.63 -2.76
C PRO A 178 14.43 -3.15 -1.33
N VAL A 179 13.94 -1.92 -1.20
CA VAL A 179 13.57 -1.28 0.08
C VAL A 179 12.39 -1.94 0.79
N MET A 180 11.58 -2.73 0.08
CA MET A 180 10.37 -3.40 0.61
C MET A 180 10.35 -4.91 0.31
N LYS A 181 11.51 -5.49 -0.02
CA LYS A 181 11.61 -6.86 -0.55
C LYS A 181 11.02 -7.91 0.39
N ASN A 182 11.28 -7.81 1.69
CA ASN A 182 10.74 -8.73 2.69
C ASN A 182 9.27 -8.45 2.98
N THR A 183 8.82 -7.20 2.92
CA THR A 183 7.40 -6.85 3.03
C THR A 183 6.59 -7.50 1.91
N PHE A 184 7.04 -7.38 0.66
CA PHE A 184 6.38 -8.03 -0.47
C PHE A 184 6.50 -9.56 -0.43
N ASP A 185 7.64 -10.11 0.00
CA ASP A 185 7.80 -11.56 0.20
C ASP A 185 6.89 -12.08 1.34
N PHE A 186 6.66 -11.28 2.39
CA PHE A 186 5.71 -11.58 3.45
C PHE A 186 4.27 -11.58 2.92
N ILE A 187 3.87 -10.55 2.16
CA ILE A 187 2.53 -10.49 1.55
C ILE A 187 2.32 -11.70 0.63
N GLN A 188 3.27 -11.98 -0.26
CA GLN A 188 3.19 -13.12 -1.18
C GLN A 188 3.00 -14.43 -0.40
N ARG A 189 3.89 -14.73 0.54
CA ARG A 189 4.00 -16.09 1.09
C ARG A 189 3.15 -16.32 2.33
N VAL A 190 2.82 -15.27 3.08
CA VAL A 190 2.07 -15.36 4.34
C VAL A 190 0.63 -14.92 4.16
N ILE A 191 0.40 -13.75 3.54
CA ILE A 191 -0.97 -13.25 3.32
C ILE A 191 -1.62 -14.03 2.18
N LEU A 192 -0.94 -14.17 1.05
CA LEU A 192 -1.52 -14.81 -0.15
C LEU A 192 -1.16 -16.29 -0.28
N SER A 193 -0.34 -16.84 0.61
CA SER A 193 0.08 -18.26 0.57
C SER A 193 0.60 -18.71 -0.80
N LEU A 194 1.37 -17.84 -1.48
CA LEU A 194 1.96 -18.10 -2.79
C LEU A 194 3.42 -18.55 -2.69
N GLY A 195 3.79 -19.52 -3.53
CA GLY A 195 5.15 -20.07 -3.64
C GLY A 195 5.43 -21.26 -2.73
N HIS A 196 6.41 -22.07 -3.12
CA HIS A 196 6.69 -23.38 -2.49
C HIS A 196 8.04 -23.46 -1.78
N LYS A 197 8.85 -22.39 -1.83
CA LYS A 197 10.15 -22.33 -1.14
C LYS A 197 9.95 -22.04 0.35
N SER A 198 10.87 -22.50 1.17
CA SER A 198 10.91 -22.17 2.60
C SER A 198 10.96 -20.66 2.83
N LEU A 199 10.34 -20.21 3.93
CA LEU A 199 10.38 -18.82 4.35
C LEU A 199 11.79 -18.45 4.83
N LYS A 200 12.22 -17.23 4.51
CA LYS A 200 13.41 -16.65 5.14
C LYS A 200 13.21 -16.59 6.66
N PRO A 201 14.26 -16.78 7.48
CA PRO A 201 14.14 -16.79 8.94
C PRO A 201 13.37 -15.59 9.50
N ARG A 202 13.61 -14.39 8.95
CA ARG A 202 12.93 -13.16 9.38
C ARG A 202 11.40 -13.20 9.18
N ILE A 203 10.97 -13.65 8.01
CA ILE A 203 9.54 -13.76 7.65
C ILE A 203 8.91 -14.89 8.45
N GLN A 204 9.61 -16.01 8.62
CA GLN A 204 9.16 -17.14 9.42
C GLN A 204 8.92 -16.72 10.88
N SER A 205 9.85 -15.98 11.49
CA SER A 205 9.71 -15.50 12.87
C SER A 205 8.49 -14.61 13.05
N LEU A 206 8.25 -13.67 12.12
CA LEU A 206 7.06 -12.81 12.18
C LEU A 206 5.78 -13.61 11.96
N LYS A 207 5.76 -14.54 10.99
CA LYS A 207 4.61 -15.43 10.75
C LYS A 207 4.28 -16.22 12.01
N THR A 208 5.27 -16.82 12.67
CA THR A 208 5.06 -17.57 13.92
C THR A 208 4.45 -16.68 15.00
N LEU A 209 4.91 -15.44 15.16
CA LEU A 209 4.37 -14.50 16.15
C LEU A 209 2.90 -14.12 15.87
N LEU A 210 2.50 -14.08 14.60
CA LEU A 210 1.13 -13.81 14.18
C LEU A 210 0.18 -15.00 14.35
N MET A 211 0.71 -16.22 14.48
CA MET A 211 -0.06 -17.45 14.67
C MET A 211 -0.20 -17.86 16.15
N GLN A 212 0.52 -17.19 17.04
CA GLN A 212 0.38 -17.31 18.50
C GLN A 212 -0.77 -16.44 18.99
#